data_AF-A0A184RW05-F1
#
_entry.id   AF-A0A184RW05-F1
#
_cell.length_a   1.000
_cell.length_b   1.000
_cell.length_c   1.000
_cell.angle_alpha   90.00
_cell.angle_beta   90.00
_cell.angle_gamma   90.00
#
_symmetry.space_group_name_H-M   'P 1'
#
loop_
_entity.id
_entity.type
_entity.pdbx_description
1 polymer ?
#
loop_
_entity_poly.entity_id
_entity_poly.type
_entity_poly.pdbx_seq_one_letter_code
_entity_poly.pdbx_strand_id
1 'polypeptide(L)'
;FLARVAAGQHQGTQAKDSCIHFPDSLPHMLRELRAAFSSAKTFFQMNDQLDNSLLSQSLLEDFKGYLGCQALSEMIQFYLEEVMPQAEDHGPNIKEHVNSLGEKLKTLRLRLRRCHRFLPCENKS
;
A
#
# COMPACT_ATOMS: atom_id res chain seq x y z
N PHE A 1 28.51 -37.81 -20.98
CA PHE A 1 29.28 -36.72 -20.35
C PHE A 1 28.37 -35.53 -20.17
N LEU A 2 28.53 -34.83 -19.05
CA LEU A 2 27.53 -34.05 -18.31
C LEU A 2 27.05 -32.78 -19.02
N ALA A 3 25.76 -32.47 -18.87
CA ALA A 3 25.25 -31.10 -18.87
C ALA A 3 24.26 -30.96 -17.72
N ARG A 4 24.66 -30.30 -16.64
CA ARG A 4 23.77 -29.80 -15.59
C ARG A 4 24.21 -28.39 -15.26
N VAL A 5 23.59 -27.41 -15.93
CA VAL A 5 23.64 -26.01 -15.52
C VAL A 5 22.54 -25.84 -14.48
N ALA A 6 22.92 -25.74 -13.22
CA ALA A 6 22.03 -25.29 -12.16
C ALA A 6 22.06 -23.76 -12.15
N ALA A 7 20.93 -23.14 -12.45
CA ALA A 7 20.70 -21.72 -12.20
C ALA A 7 19.36 -21.59 -11.48
N GLY A 8 19.37 -20.95 -10.30
CA GLY A 8 18.15 -20.46 -9.66
C GLY A 8 17.96 -20.76 -8.16
N GLN A 9 18.93 -20.46 -7.30
CA GLN A 9 18.65 -20.19 -5.87
C GLN A 9 18.99 -18.73 -5.57
N HIS A 10 18.11 -17.81 -5.97
CA HIS A 10 18.26 -16.38 -5.63
C HIS A 10 16.94 -15.65 -5.32
N GLN A 11 15.85 -16.38 -5.10
CA GLN A 11 14.57 -15.78 -4.68
C GLN A 11 14.21 -16.02 -3.21
N GLY A 12 14.90 -16.94 -2.51
CA GLY A 12 14.59 -17.27 -1.10
C GLY A 12 15.24 -16.34 -0.05
N THR A 13 16.37 -15.71 -0.37
CA THR A 13 17.18 -14.95 0.59
C THR A 13 16.72 -13.50 0.75
N GLN A 14 16.38 -12.82 -0.36
CA GLN A 14 15.90 -11.43 -0.30
C GLN A 14 14.57 -11.26 0.45
N ALA A 15 13.69 -12.27 0.42
CA ALA A 15 12.41 -12.19 1.12
C ALA A 15 12.58 -12.20 2.65
N LYS A 16 13.55 -12.97 3.17
CA LYS A 16 13.85 -13.08 4.61
C LYS A 16 14.47 -11.80 5.18
N ASP A 17 15.43 -11.19 4.48
CA ASP A 17 16.08 -9.95 4.94
C ASP A 17 15.08 -8.79 5.04
N SER A 18 14.07 -8.83 4.17
CA SER A 18 13.06 -7.80 4.10
C SER A 18 12.18 -7.73 5.38
N CYS A 19 12.00 -8.84 6.12
CA CYS A 19 11.09 -8.89 7.27
C CYS A 19 11.78 -8.77 8.64
N ILE A 20 13.10 -8.58 8.70
CA ILE A 20 13.89 -8.61 9.95
C ILE A 20 13.35 -7.64 11.02
N HIS A 21 12.92 -6.45 10.61
CA HIS A 21 12.43 -5.41 11.52
C HIS A 21 10.91 -5.31 11.57
N PHE A 22 10.20 -6.36 11.15
CA PHE A 22 8.74 -6.37 11.13
C PHE A 22 8.22 -7.28 12.26
N PRO A 23 7.21 -6.86 13.04
CA PRO A 23 6.30 -5.72 12.86
C PRO A 23 6.76 -4.38 13.44
N ASP A 24 7.92 -4.30 14.11
CA ASP A 24 8.35 -3.10 14.84
C ASP A 24 8.49 -1.84 13.96
N SER A 25 8.76 -2.01 12.67
CA SER A 25 8.83 -0.93 11.68
C SER A 25 7.46 -0.47 11.14
N LEU A 26 6.36 -1.19 11.41
CA LEU A 26 5.03 -0.84 10.90
C LEU A 26 4.56 0.55 11.35
N PRO A 27 4.70 0.96 12.63
CA PRO A 27 4.36 2.32 13.06
C PRO A 27 5.17 3.40 12.32
N HIS A 28 6.44 3.13 12.01
CA HIS A 28 7.28 4.05 11.22
C HIS A 28 6.76 4.18 9.78
N MET A 29 6.46 3.07 9.10
CA MET A 29 5.89 3.11 7.74
C MET A 29 4.58 3.90 7.69
N LEU A 30 3.71 3.72 8.68
CA LEU A 30 2.46 4.48 8.79
C LEU A 30 2.72 5.97 9.07
N ARG A 31 3.78 6.33 9.81
CA ARG A 31 4.18 7.73 10.01
C ARG A 31 4.64 8.35 8.70
N GLU A 32 5.47 7.66 7.94
CA GLU A 32 5.95 8.13 6.63
C GLU A 32 4.80 8.29 5.63
N LEU A 33 3.84 7.36 5.61
CA LEU A 33 2.66 7.43 4.75
C LEU A 33 1.82 8.68 5.07
N ARG A 34 1.59 8.96 6.37
CA ARG A 34 0.89 10.18 6.81
C ARG A 34 1.66 11.46 6.49
N ALA A 35 2.99 11.42 6.55
CA ALA A 35 3.83 12.55 6.16
C ALA A 35 3.73 12.83 4.66
N ALA A 36 3.77 11.79 3.82
CA ALA A 36 3.58 11.96 2.37
C ALA A 36 2.19 12.49 2.02
N PHE A 37 1.13 12.00 2.69
CA PHE A 37 -0.22 12.54 2.50
C PHE A 37 -0.31 14.02 2.90
N SER A 38 0.36 14.42 3.99
CA SER A 38 0.35 15.81 4.46
C SER A 38 0.85 16.80 3.39
N SER A 39 1.80 16.40 2.54
CA SER A 39 2.29 17.23 1.43
C SER A 39 1.25 17.48 0.33
N ALA A 40 0.29 16.58 0.16
CA ALA A 40 -0.78 16.68 -0.85
C ALA A 40 -2.13 17.15 -0.26
N LYS A 41 -2.27 17.11 1.08
CA LYS A 41 -3.52 17.33 1.80
C LYS A 41 -4.18 18.67 1.45
N THR A 42 -3.46 19.78 1.56
CA THR A 42 -4.03 21.12 1.34
C THR A 42 -4.59 21.26 -0.07
N PHE A 43 -3.90 20.70 -1.06
CA PHE A 43 -4.37 20.72 -2.45
C PHE A 43 -5.73 20.03 -2.58
N PHE A 44 -5.87 18.79 -2.12
CA PHE A 44 -7.13 18.06 -2.26
C PHE A 44 -8.25 18.66 -1.40
N GLN A 45 -7.95 19.14 -0.19
CA GLN A 45 -8.96 19.77 0.67
C GLN A 45 -9.50 21.10 0.12
N MET A 46 -8.70 21.87 -0.62
CA MET A 46 -9.18 23.09 -1.25
C MET A 46 -10.01 22.83 -2.52
N ASN A 47 -9.84 21.67 -3.16
CA ASN A 47 -10.57 21.27 -4.35
C ASN A 47 -11.83 20.45 -4.04
N ASP A 48 -11.94 19.87 -2.84
CA ASP A 48 -13.12 19.18 -2.37
C ASP A 48 -14.14 20.17 -1.80
N GLN A 49 -15.29 20.30 -2.46
CA GLN A 49 -16.37 21.21 -2.07
C GLN A 49 -17.51 20.49 -1.32
N LEU A 50 -17.34 19.19 -1.07
CA LEU A 50 -18.38 18.38 -0.45
C LEU A 50 -18.08 18.14 1.02
N ASP A 51 -19.10 18.32 1.86
CA ASP A 51 -19.02 18.04 3.30
C ASP A 51 -19.43 16.61 3.66
N ASN A 52 -19.75 15.75 2.67
CA ASN A 52 -20.14 14.38 2.92
C ASN A 52 -18.92 13.45 3.04
N SER A 53 -19.01 12.48 3.95
CA SER A 53 -17.95 11.49 4.11
C SER A 53 -18.09 10.38 3.07
N LEU A 54 -17.05 10.19 2.25
CA LEU A 54 -16.95 9.05 1.33
C LEU A 54 -16.59 7.75 2.07
N LEU A 55 -15.63 7.83 3.00
CA LEU A 55 -15.18 6.68 3.79
C LEU A 55 -15.94 6.62 5.12
N SER A 56 -16.97 5.79 5.17
CA SER A 56 -17.89 5.68 6.31
C SER A 56 -17.40 4.72 7.40
N GLN A 57 -18.09 4.76 8.55
CA GLN A 57 -17.85 3.80 9.64
C GLN A 57 -18.11 2.34 9.23
N SER A 58 -19.02 2.08 8.27
CA SER A 58 -19.29 0.71 7.83
C SER A 58 -18.07 0.07 7.18
N LEU A 59 -17.27 0.83 6.42
CA LEU A 59 -16.02 0.33 5.85
C LEU A 59 -15.02 -0.11 6.94
N LEU A 60 -14.97 0.61 8.06
CA LEU A 60 -14.10 0.23 9.17
C LEU A 60 -14.59 -1.06 9.85
N GLU A 61 -15.90 -1.28 9.93
CA GLU A 61 -16.44 -2.54 10.43
C GLU A 61 -16.17 -3.69 9.47
N ASP A 62 -16.20 -3.46 8.15
CA ASP A 62 -15.81 -4.45 7.14
C ASP A 62 -14.34 -4.87 7.31
N PHE A 63 -13.43 -3.91 7.58
CA PHE A 63 -12.01 -4.18 7.85
C PHE A 63 -11.77 -5.04 9.09
N LYS A 64 -12.65 -4.98 10.09
CA LYS A 64 -12.56 -5.79 11.32
C LYS A 64 -13.28 -7.13 11.17
N GLY A 65 -14.14 -7.26 10.17
CA GLY A 65 -14.94 -8.45 9.91
C GLY A 65 -14.13 -9.60 9.31
N TYR A 66 -14.83 -10.71 9.05
CA TYR A 66 -14.25 -11.90 8.41
C TYR A 66 -13.66 -11.61 7.01
N LEU A 67 -14.23 -10.64 6.28
CA LEU A 67 -13.76 -10.21 4.97
C LEU A 67 -12.74 -9.05 5.05
N GLY A 68 -12.21 -8.76 6.24
CA GLY A 68 -11.37 -7.58 6.45
C GLY A 68 -10.10 -7.55 5.59
N CYS A 69 -9.51 -8.71 5.30
CA CYS A 69 -8.37 -8.78 4.38
C CYS A 69 -8.76 -8.37 2.96
N GLN A 70 -9.87 -8.90 2.44
CA GLN A 70 -10.37 -8.61 1.10
C GLN A 70 -10.72 -7.13 0.98
N ALA A 71 -11.50 -6.61 1.94
CA ALA A 71 -11.88 -5.20 1.97
C ALA A 71 -10.64 -4.28 2.00
N LEU A 72 -9.64 -4.59 2.84
CA LEU A 72 -8.40 -3.81 2.87
C LEU A 72 -7.60 -3.91 1.57
N SER A 73 -7.46 -5.12 1.02
CA SER A 73 -6.77 -5.39 -0.25
C SER A 73 -7.41 -4.60 -1.41
N GLU A 74 -8.74 -4.67 -1.52
CA GLU A 74 -9.53 -3.97 -2.53
C GLU A 74 -9.42 -2.45 -2.37
N MET A 75 -9.49 -1.93 -1.14
CA MET A 75 -9.33 -0.49 -0.89
C MET A 75 -7.92 -0.01 -1.25
N ILE A 76 -6.87 -0.74 -0.89
CA ILE A 76 -5.50 -0.39 -1.29
C ILE A 76 -5.38 -0.40 -2.82
N GLN A 77 -5.97 -1.40 -3.48
CA GLN A 77 -5.95 -1.50 -4.94
C GLN A 77 -6.70 -0.34 -5.61
N PHE A 78 -7.90 -0.02 -5.14
CA PHE A 78 -8.70 1.10 -5.62
C PHE A 78 -7.92 2.43 -5.56
N TYR A 79 -7.24 2.70 -4.45
CA TYR A 79 -6.45 3.93 -4.36
C TYR A 79 -5.27 3.95 -5.34
N LEU A 80 -4.57 2.83 -5.51
CA LEU A 80 -3.40 2.75 -6.37
C LEU A 80 -3.73 2.73 -7.87
N GLU A 81 -4.86 2.15 -8.26
CA GLU A 81 -5.22 1.91 -9.67
C GLU A 81 -6.25 2.90 -10.19
N GLU A 82 -7.15 3.42 -9.35
CA GLU A 82 -8.26 4.29 -9.78
C GLU A 82 -8.10 5.73 -9.27
N VAL A 83 -7.77 5.93 -7.98
CA VAL A 83 -7.74 7.27 -7.38
C VAL A 83 -6.46 8.03 -7.70
N MET A 84 -5.30 7.46 -7.37
CA MET A 84 -4.01 8.15 -7.50
C MET A 84 -3.67 8.49 -8.95
N PRO A 85 -3.87 7.62 -9.96
CA PRO A 85 -3.57 7.96 -11.35
C PRO A 85 -4.32 9.21 -11.82
N GLN A 86 -5.61 9.33 -11.47
CA GLN A 86 -6.40 10.52 -11.81
C GLN A 86 -5.99 11.74 -10.99
N ALA A 87 -5.57 11.54 -9.74
CA ALA A 87 -5.11 12.62 -8.87
C ALA A 87 -3.78 13.25 -9.36
N GLU A 88 -2.92 12.49 -10.02
CA GLU A 88 -1.67 12.97 -10.62
C GLU A 88 -1.87 13.97 -11.76
N ASP A 89 -3.00 13.87 -12.48
CA ASP A 89 -3.30 14.71 -13.64
C ASP A 89 -3.71 16.15 -13.28
N HIS A 90 -3.89 16.43 -11.98
CA HIS A 90 -4.30 17.75 -11.48
C HIS A 90 -3.14 18.77 -11.41
N GLY A 91 -1.91 18.41 -11.82
CA GLY A 91 -0.80 19.35 -12.04
C GLY A 91 0.59 18.81 -11.68
N PRO A 92 1.68 19.42 -12.18
CA PRO A 92 3.03 18.92 -12.00
C PRO A 92 3.50 18.96 -10.53
N ASN A 93 3.07 19.95 -9.75
CA ASN A 93 3.44 20.08 -8.34
C ASN A 93 2.77 19.02 -7.46
N ILE A 94 1.54 18.60 -7.78
CA ILE A 94 0.82 17.59 -7.00
C ILE A 94 1.25 16.17 -7.39
N LYS A 95 1.62 15.97 -8.67
CA LYS A 95 2.06 14.69 -9.21
C LYS A 95 3.18 14.04 -8.40
N GLU A 96 4.22 14.79 -8.04
CA GLU A 96 5.35 14.24 -7.26
C GLU A 96 4.88 13.76 -5.87
N HIS A 97 4.03 14.53 -5.20
CA HIS A 97 3.51 14.18 -3.89
C HIS A 97 2.59 12.96 -3.93
N VAL A 98 1.72 12.86 -4.94
CA VAL A 98 0.84 11.70 -5.14
C VAL A 98 1.64 10.45 -5.47
N ASN A 99 2.65 10.55 -6.34
CA ASN A 99 3.56 9.44 -6.65
C ASN A 99 4.29 8.95 -5.40
N SER A 100 4.85 9.87 -4.60
CA SER A 100 5.52 9.53 -3.33
C SER A 100 4.59 8.82 -2.35
N LEU A 101 3.34 9.29 -2.24
CA LEU A 101 2.31 8.65 -1.42
C LEU A 101 1.98 7.23 -1.91
N GLY A 102 1.81 7.06 -3.23
CA GLY A 102 1.56 5.77 -3.86
C GLY A 102 2.68 4.76 -3.63
N GLU A 103 3.95 5.16 -3.77
CA GLU A 103 5.10 4.28 -3.54
C GLU A 103 5.22 3.84 -2.08
N LYS A 104 4.92 4.72 -1.13
CA LYS A 104 4.86 4.35 0.30
C LYS A 104 3.71 3.37 0.57
N LEU A 105 2.56 3.55 -0.05
CA LEU A 105 1.41 2.64 0.08
C LEU A 105 1.70 1.26 -0.53
N LYS A 106 2.29 1.21 -1.74
CA LYS A 106 2.75 -0.03 -2.39
C LYS A 106 3.75 -0.78 -1.51
N THR A 107 4.71 -0.05 -0.93
CA THR A 107 5.70 -0.62 -0.02
C THR A 107 5.03 -1.22 1.21
N LEU A 108 4.09 -0.50 1.84
CA LEU A 108 3.33 -1.00 2.98
C LEU A 108 2.53 -2.28 2.63
N ARG A 109 1.78 -2.27 1.51
CA ARG A 109 1.06 -3.45 1.00
C ARG A 109 1.98 -4.65 0.83
N LEU A 110 3.14 -4.43 0.21
CA LEU A 110 4.14 -5.48 -0.02
C LEU A 110 4.67 -6.08 1.28
N ARG A 111 4.91 -5.24 2.29
CA ARG A 111 5.35 -5.66 3.63
C ARG A 111 4.29 -6.48 4.34
N LEU A 112 3.04 -6.02 4.34
CA LEU A 112 1.91 -6.72 4.95
C LEU A 112 1.65 -8.08 4.30
N ARG A 113 1.81 -8.17 2.97
CA ARG A 113 1.67 -9.44 2.24
C ARG A 113 2.80 -10.41 2.54
N ARG A 114 4.06 -9.96 2.53
CA ARG A 114 5.25 -10.83 2.66
C ARG A 114 5.55 -11.22 4.11
N CYS A 115 5.42 -10.30 5.05
CA CYS A 115 5.85 -10.50 6.43
C CYS A 115 4.66 -10.94 7.27
N HIS A 116 4.78 -12.08 7.96
CA HIS A 116 3.80 -12.61 8.93
C HIS A 116 2.36 -12.81 8.42
N ARG A 117 2.12 -12.75 7.09
CA ARG A 117 0.81 -12.95 6.45
C ARG A 117 -0.29 -12.02 7.01
N PHE A 118 -0.01 -10.73 7.16
CA PHE A 118 -1.02 -9.74 7.55
C PHE A 118 -2.08 -9.51 6.45
N LEU A 119 -1.73 -9.78 5.19
CA LEU A 119 -2.67 -9.85 4.06
C LEU A 119 -2.71 -11.28 3.50
N PRO A 120 -3.34 -12.25 4.18
CA PRO A 120 -3.34 -13.63 3.75
C PRO A 120 -4.12 -13.86 2.44
N CYS A 121 -5.13 -13.04 2.15
CA CYS A 121 -5.97 -13.11 0.96
C CYS A 121 -5.24 -12.72 -0.35
N GLU A 122 -4.09 -12.03 -0.27
CA GLU A 122 -3.27 -11.67 -1.44
C GLU A 122 -2.16 -12.69 -1.75
N ASN A 123 -2.03 -13.74 -0.93
CA ASN A 123 -1.07 -14.80 -1.23
C ASN A 123 -1.61 -15.61 -2.40
N LYS A 124 -0.82 -15.72 -3.48
CA LYS A 124 -1.16 -16.61 -4.60
C LYS A 124 -1.31 -18.04 -4.06
N SER A 125 -2.43 -18.68 -4.39
CA SER A 125 -2.61 -20.13 -4.24
C SER A 125 -1.61 -20.89 -5.10
#